data_AF-A0A853SQU5-F1
#
_entry.id   AF-A0A853SQU5-F1
#
_cell.length_a   1.000
_cell.length_b   1.000
_cell.length_c   1.000
_cell.angle_alpha   90.00
_cell.angle_beta   90.00
_cell.angle_gamma   90.00
#
_symmetry.space_group_name_H-M   'P 1'
#
loop_
_entity.id
_entity.type
_entity.pdbx_description
1 polymer ?
#
loop_
_entity_poly.entity_id
_entity_poly.type
_entity_poly.pdbx_seq_one_letter_code
_entity_poly.pdbx_strand_id
1 'polypeptide(L)'
;MHPAPDSLFPPPPAPASALRNAGRPRFALTDDEARSLVMQLGDMRTRHANNPRQHRPFVHDFLRAVHHATGRIYSAGTYRKLLQAYAPERTPSTTTLETEKNLLEHELKSRAVSVGIAAATPLTTAEAVPPVPAPALARETGLELQQIIGLLHHLSARLDQQDRAFAGQDRSAGLQAHNDYLRERLAVTEEDLNQTRAQAARIALEAQAATTQAEERARELAVLYQNVKDQAAALGAMAEELHGSRQFAMQAIDGVRGETRAAKERCAQLEQQLKDKEQQVDMYRQMAFSKGGPAR
;
A
#
# COMPACT_ATOMS: atom_id res chain seq x y z
N MET A 1 -7.18 56.17 -6.02
CA MET A 1 -6.30 56.35 -4.84
C MET A 1 -6.39 55.08 -4.02
N HIS A 2 -5.22 54.46 -3.78
CA HIS A 2 -4.93 53.13 -3.22
C HIS A 2 -5.11 51.89 -4.13
N PRO A 3 -3.99 51.23 -4.51
CA PRO A 3 -3.99 49.95 -5.21
C PRO A 3 -4.09 48.77 -4.23
N ALA A 4 -4.80 47.72 -4.63
CA ALA A 4 -4.80 46.43 -3.95
C ALA A 4 -3.47 45.68 -4.24
N PRO A 5 -2.84 45.02 -3.24
CA PRO A 5 -1.67 44.19 -3.50
C PRO A 5 -2.10 42.81 -4.02
N ASP A 6 -1.70 42.49 -5.25
CA ASP A 6 -1.70 41.14 -5.80
C ASP A 6 -0.73 40.25 -5.01
N SER A 7 -1.30 39.35 -4.21
CA SER A 7 -0.57 38.32 -3.47
C SER A 7 -0.18 37.17 -4.40
N LEU A 8 1.08 37.16 -4.81
CA LEU A 8 1.71 36.22 -5.77
C LEU A 8 2.30 34.95 -5.10
N PHE A 9 1.70 34.45 -4.01
CA PHE A 9 2.14 33.21 -3.34
C PHE A 9 0.96 32.37 -2.85
N PRO A 10 0.87 31.07 -3.20
CA PRO A 10 -0.06 30.15 -2.54
C PRO A 10 0.42 29.81 -1.12
N PRO A 11 -0.48 29.74 -0.12
CA PRO A 11 -0.11 29.37 1.25
C PRO A 11 0.25 27.87 1.35
N PRO A 12 1.13 27.50 2.29
CA PRO A 12 1.45 26.10 2.55
C PRO A 12 0.21 25.34 3.07
N PRO A 13 0.05 24.04 2.78
CA PRO A 13 -1.04 23.27 3.37
C PRO A 13 -0.84 23.20 4.89
N ALA A 14 -1.84 23.70 5.62
CA ALA A 14 -1.86 23.61 7.07
C ALA A 14 -1.81 22.13 7.53
N PRO A 15 -1.06 21.81 8.61
CA PRO A 15 -1.16 20.50 9.23
C PRO A 15 -2.59 20.31 9.73
N ALA A 16 -3.21 19.22 9.25
CA ALA A 16 -4.56 18.83 9.63
C ALA A 16 -4.71 18.89 11.16
N SER A 17 -5.47 19.87 11.60
CA SER A 17 -5.81 20.06 13.00
C SER A 17 -6.58 18.84 13.48
N ALA A 18 -5.91 18.07 14.34
CA ALA A 18 -6.44 17.43 15.53
C ALA A 18 -7.98 17.46 15.65
N LEU A 19 -8.65 16.48 15.04
CA LEU A 19 -9.90 15.99 15.59
C LEU A 19 -9.58 15.23 16.88
N ARG A 20 -9.61 15.97 17.99
CA ARG A 20 -9.90 15.41 19.31
C ARG A 20 -11.18 14.58 19.19
N ASN A 21 -11.02 13.27 19.28
CA ASN A 21 -12.00 12.38 19.90
C ASN A 21 -11.22 11.38 20.73
N ALA A 22 -10.97 11.75 21.98
CA ALA A 22 -10.64 10.81 23.03
C ALA A 22 -11.82 9.85 23.23
N GLY A 23 -11.54 8.56 23.35
CA GLY A 23 -12.51 7.56 23.80
C GLY A 23 -13.15 6.71 22.71
N ARG A 24 -12.36 5.94 21.95
CA ARG A 24 -12.86 4.70 21.33
C ARG A 24 -11.70 3.75 21.08
N PRO A 25 -11.68 2.53 21.66
CA PRO A 25 -10.87 1.47 21.08
C PRO A 25 -11.42 1.19 19.67
N ARG A 26 -10.76 1.73 18.64
CA ARG A 26 -11.07 1.44 17.24
C ARG A 26 -10.50 0.06 16.95
N PHE A 27 -11.34 -0.97 16.97
CA PHE A 27 -11.04 -2.20 16.25
C PHE A 27 -10.92 -1.84 14.77
N ALA A 28 -9.70 -1.61 14.30
CA ALA A 28 -9.39 -1.48 12.90
C ALA A 28 -8.90 -2.85 12.43
N LEU A 29 -9.66 -3.49 11.53
CA LEU A 29 -9.12 -4.63 10.79
C LEU A 29 -7.94 -4.11 9.97
N THR A 30 -6.91 -4.94 9.79
CA THR A 30 -5.82 -4.62 8.87
C THR A 30 -6.38 -4.53 7.45
N ASP A 31 -5.76 -3.72 6.59
CA ASP A 31 -6.29 -3.45 5.24
C ASP A 31 -6.43 -4.74 4.41
N ASP A 32 -5.54 -5.71 4.63
CA ASP A 32 -5.59 -7.02 3.98
C ASP A 32 -6.75 -7.89 4.49
N GLU A 33 -7.01 -7.89 5.80
CA GLU A 33 -8.18 -8.58 6.39
C GLU A 33 -9.49 -7.95 5.89
N ALA A 34 -9.53 -6.63 5.74
CA ALA A 34 -10.69 -5.89 5.22
C ALA A 34 -10.94 -6.23 3.75
N ARG A 35 -9.89 -6.32 2.91
CA ARG A 35 -10.02 -6.72 1.50
C ARG A 35 -10.52 -8.16 1.36
N SER A 36 -9.96 -9.09 2.14
CA SER A 36 -10.42 -10.49 2.15
C SER A 36 -11.89 -10.60 2.58
N LEU A 37 -12.31 -9.80 3.56
CA LEU A 37 -13.71 -9.78 4.01
C LEU A 37 -14.64 -9.21 2.95
N VAL A 38 -14.27 -8.12 2.27
CA VAL A 38 -15.11 -7.51 1.23
C VAL A 38 -15.30 -8.46 0.04
N MET A 39 -14.27 -9.20 -0.36
CA MET A 39 -14.40 -10.23 -1.40
C MET A 39 -15.39 -11.32 -1.02
N GLN A 40 -15.22 -11.91 0.18
CA GLN A 40 -16.13 -12.97 0.66
C GLN A 40 -17.56 -12.45 0.90
N LEU A 41 -17.71 -11.20 1.30
CA LEU A 41 -19.01 -10.55 1.48
C LEU A 41 -19.74 -10.34 0.15
N GLY A 42 -19.01 -10.08 -0.94
CA GLY A 42 -19.56 -10.03 -2.30
C GLY A 42 -20.23 -11.35 -2.69
N ASP A 43 -19.54 -12.48 -2.47
CA ASP A 43 -20.06 -13.82 -2.74
C ASP A 43 -21.20 -14.23 -1.80
N MET A 44 -21.22 -13.70 -0.57
CA MET A 44 -22.33 -13.94 0.37
C MET A 44 -23.56 -13.10 0.02
N ARG A 45 -23.38 -11.87 -0.47
CA ARG A 45 -24.49 -11.00 -0.89
C ARG A 45 -25.21 -11.57 -2.10
N THR A 46 -24.48 -12.17 -3.05
CA THR A 46 -25.07 -12.85 -4.22
C THR A 46 -25.80 -14.14 -3.83
N ARG A 47 -25.21 -14.97 -2.96
CA ARG A 47 -25.83 -16.22 -2.47
C ARG A 47 -27.11 -15.97 -1.66
N HIS A 48 -27.16 -14.90 -0.89
CA HIS A 48 -28.31 -14.54 -0.03
C HIS A 48 -29.20 -13.43 -0.61
N ALA A 49 -29.07 -13.11 -1.89
CA ALA A 49 -29.85 -12.06 -2.57
C ALA A 49 -31.37 -12.34 -2.54
N ASN A 50 -31.77 -13.61 -2.58
CA ASN A 50 -33.16 -14.02 -2.71
C ASN A 50 -33.96 -14.03 -1.40
N ASN A 51 -33.31 -13.90 -0.23
CA ASN A 51 -33.95 -13.99 1.09
C ASN A 51 -33.54 -12.84 2.04
N PRO A 52 -34.00 -11.60 1.80
CA PRO A 52 -33.62 -10.43 2.60
C PRO A 52 -34.16 -10.44 4.04
N ARG A 53 -35.20 -11.24 4.33
CA ARG A 53 -35.84 -11.34 5.65
C ARG A 53 -35.23 -12.42 6.56
N GLN A 54 -34.47 -13.37 6.02
CA GLN A 54 -33.81 -14.41 6.79
C GLN A 54 -32.35 -14.00 7.08
N HIS A 55 -32.13 -13.43 8.26
CA HIS A 55 -30.81 -12.93 8.63
C HIS A 55 -29.87 -14.02 9.19
N ARG A 56 -30.40 -15.16 9.66
CA ARG A 56 -29.61 -16.25 10.27
C ARG A 56 -28.53 -16.85 9.36
N PRO A 57 -28.86 -17.35 8.14
CA PRO A 57 -27.85 -17.99 7.30
C PRO A 57 -26.78 -16.99 6.81
N PHE A 58 -27.18 -15.74 6.58
CA PHE A 58 -26.25 -14.67 6.21
C PHE A 58 -25.30 -14.30 7.36
N VAL A 59 -25.81 -14.23 8.60
CA VAL A 59 -25.00 -13.96 9.79
C VAL A 59 -24.03 -15.10 10.06
N HIS A 60 -24.46 -16.35 9.90
CA HIS A 60 -23.62 -17.53 10.05
C HIS A 60 -22.43 -17.49 9.06
N ASP A 61 -22.72 -17.27 7.78
CA ASP A 61 -21.69 -17.14 6.75
C ASP A 61 -20.77 -15.94 7.02
N PHE A 62 -21.33 -14.80 7.43
CA PHE A 62 -20.56 -13.61 7.79
C PHE A 62 -19.60 -13.86 8.96
N LEU A 63 -20.06 -14.52 10.03
CA LEU A 63 -19.22 -14.91 11.17
C LEU A 63 -18.08 -15.83 10.73
N ARG A 64 -18.36 -16.75 9.80
CA ARG A 64 -17.37 -17.67 9.23
C ARG A 64 -16.33 -16.94 8.38
N ALA A 65 -16.74 -15.97 7.55
CA ALA A 65 -15.84 -15.14 6.77
C ALA A 65 -14.93 -14.29 7.68
N VAL A 66 -15.48 -13.69 8.73
CA VAL A 66 -14.68 -12.92 9.70
C VAL A 66 -13.68 -13.83 10.41
N HIS A 67 -14.07 -15.04 10.80
CA HIS A 67 -13.16 -16.02 11.38
C HIS A 67 -12.07 -16.47 10.39
N HIS A 68 -12.40 -16.68 9.11
CA HIS A 68 -11.41 -17.02 8.09
C HIS A 68 -10.41 -15.89 7.82
N ALA A 69 -10.86 -14.63 7.82
CA ALA A 69 -9.99 -13.49 7.59
C ALA A 69 -9.12 -13.15 8.81
N THR A 70 -9.65 -13.24 10.02
CA THR A 70 -8.98 -12.74 11.25
C THR A 70 -8.44 -13.85 12.16
N GLY A 71 -8.86 -15.10 11.97
CA GLY A 71 -8.53 -16.23 12.84
C GLY A 71 -9.07 -16.10 14.28
N ARG A 72 -9.93 -15.12 14.56
CA ARG A 72 -10.41 -14.80 15.91
C ARG A 72 -11.93 -14.79 15.97
N ILE A 73 -12.45 -15.10 17.15
CA ILE A 73 -13.88 -15.02 17.48
C ILE A 73 -14.09 -13.78 18.36
N TYR A 74 -14.95 -12.87 17.92
CA TYR A 74 -15.21 -11.60 18.61
C TYR A 74 -16.51 -11.65 19.45
N SER A 75 -16.82 -10.56 20.17
CA SER A 75 -18.10 -10.41 20.88
C SER A 75 -19.22 -9.98 19.91
N ALA A 76 -20.48 -10.28 20.26
CA ALA A 76 -21.64 -9.92 19.44
C ALA A 76 -21.73 -8.41 19.17
N GLY A 77 -21.29 -7.57 20.12
CA GLY A 77 -21.21 -6.12 19.96
C GLY A 77 -20.19 -5.67 18.91
N THR A 78 -19.09 -6.41 18.73
CA THR A 78 -18.09 -6.14 17.69
C THR A 78 -18.60 -6.60 16.32
N TYR A 79 -19.23 -7.77 16.24
CA TYR A 79 -19.86 -8.23 15.00
C TYR A 79 -21.00 -7.31 14.52
N ARG A 80 -21.79 -6.75 15.44
CA ARG A 80 -22.79 -5.72 15.09
C ARG A 80 -22.17 -4.49 14.45
N LYS A 81 -21.05 -4.00 14.98
CA LYS A 81 -20.34 -2.83 14.42
C LYS A 81 -19.74 -3.15 13.05
N LEU A 82 -19.25 -4.38 12.84
CA LEU A 82 -18.75 -4.83 11.54
C LEU A 82 -19.87 -4.97 10.52
N LEU A 83 -21.00 -5.55 10.90
CA LEU A 83 -22.19 -5.61 10.03
C LEU A 83 -22.69 -4.20 9.66
N GLN A 84 -22.70 -3.26 10.61
CA GLN A 84 -23.10 -1.87 10.34
C GLN A 84 -22.14 -1.15 9.38
N ALA A 85 -20.84 -1.49 9.39
CA ALA A 85 -19.84 -0.88 8.52
C ALA A 85 -19.85 -1.47 7.10
N TYR A 86 -20.07 -2.77 6.96
CA TYR A 86 -19.90 -3.49 5.69
C TYR A 86 -21.22 -3.92 5.03
N ALA A 87 -22.32 -4.01 5.78
CA ALA A 87 -23.64 -4.42 5.27
C ALA A 87 -24.78 -3.68 6.01
N PRO A 88 -24.95 -2.37 5.81
CA PRO A 88 -25.91 -1.54 6.56
C PRO A 88 -27.38 -1.92 6.31
N GLU A 89 -27.67 -2.64 5.22
CA GLU A 89 -29.01 -3.06 4.83
C GLU A 89 -29.58 -4.22 5.69
N ARG A 90 -28.76 -4.87 6.53
CA ARG A 90 -29.19 -6.02 7.34
C ARG A 90 -28.91 -5.76 8.83
N THR A 91 -29.97 -5.70 9.62
CA THR A 91 -29.94 -5.37 11.07
C THR A 91 -30.44 -6.54 11.93
N PRO A 92 -29.67 -7.64 12.06
CA PRO A 92 -30.04 -8.73 12.95
C PRO A 92 -30.04 -8.30 14.43
N SER A 93 -30.98 -8.83 15.19
CA SER A 93 -31.05 -8.67 16.65
C SER A 93 -29.80 -9.23 17.33
N THR A 94 -29.41 -8.64 18.47
CA THR A 94 -28.23 -9.06 19.27
C THR A 94 -28.28 -10.52 19.66
N THR A 95 -29.47 -10.98 20.02
CA THR A 95 -29.75 -12.37 20.39
C THR A 95 -29.44 -13.34 19.26
N THR A 96 -29.75 -12.97 18.01
CA THR A 96 -29.43 -13.77 16.82
C THR A 96 -27.92 -13.87 16.57
N LEU A 97 -27.18 -12.78 16.81
CA LEU A 97 -25.72 -12.78 16.70
C LEU A 97 -25.06 -13.66 17.77
N GLU A 98 -25.60 -13.65 18.99
CA GLU A 98 -25.10 -14.47 20.10
C GLU A 98 -25.39 -15.96 19.88
N THR A 99 -26.59 -16.30 19.39
CA THR A 99 -26.93 -17.70 19.06
C THR A 99 -26.06 -18.26 17.95
N GLU A 100 -25.82 -17.49 16.88
CA GLU A 100 -25.00 -17.94 15.76
C GLU A 100 -23.51 -18.00 16.12
N LYS A 101 -23.03 -17.09 16.97
CA LYS A 101 -21.67 -17.18 17.53
C LYS A 101 -21.48 -18.48 18.32
N ASN A 102 -22.42 -18.82 19.20
CA ASN A 102 -22.33 -20.03 20.01
C ASN A 102 -22.38 -21.31 19.15
N LEU A 103 -23.17 -21.29 18.06
CA LEU A 103 -23.18 -22.37 17.07
C LEU A 103 -21.83 -22.51 16.35
N LEU A 104 -21.22 -21.39 15.92
CA LEU A 104 -19.91 -21.40 15.27
C LEU A 104 -18.79 -21.90 16.22
N GLU A 105 -18.83 -21.51 17.49
CA GLU A 105 -17.90 -22.03 18.50
C GLU A 105 -18.05 -23.55 18.71
N HIS A 106 -19.29 -24.05 18.70
CA HIS A 106 -19.57 -25.49 18.81
C HIS A 106 -19.09 -26.26 17.57
N GLU A 107 -19.29 -25.71 16.36
CA GLU A 107 -18.81 -26.31 15.10
C GLU A 107 -17.29 -26.34 14.99
N LEU A 108 -16.59 -25.29 15.43
CA LEU A 108 -15.13 -25.27 15.44
C LEU A 108 -14.57 -26.31 16.43
N LYS A 109 -15.21 -26.47 17.59
CA LYS A 109 -14.87 -27.50 18.58
C LYS A 109 -15.14 -28.91 18.05
N SER A 110 -16.27 -29.15 17.39
CA SER A 110 -16.59 -30.48 16.84
C SER A 110 -15.72 -30.84 15.62
N ARG A 111 -15.34 -29.85 14.80
CA ARG A 111 -14.42 -30.04 13.67
C ARG A 111 -13.00 -30.36 14.11
N ALA A 112 -12.54 -29.81 15.24
CA ALA A 112 -11.26 -30.19 15.84
C ALA A 112 -11.26 -31.67 16.32
N VAL A 113 -12.42 -32.19 16.76
CA VAL A 113 -12.58 -33.59 17.19
C VAL A 113 -12.65 -34.56 16.00
N SER A 114 -13.32 -34.20 14.90
CA SER A 114 -13.49 -35.09 13.74
C SER A 114 -12.22 -35.29 12.90
N VAL A 115 -11.31 -34.30 12.86
CA VAL A 115 -9.98 -34.46 12.23
C VAL A 115 -9.12 -35.50 12.97
N GLY A 116 -9.39 -35.75 14.26
CA GLY A 116 -8.69 -36.77 15.05
C GLY A 116 -9.16 -38.22 14.83
N ILE A 117 -10.35 -38.45 14.27
CA ILE A 117 -10.97 -39.78 14.19
C ILE A 117 -10.78 -40.44 12.80
N ALA A 118 -10.50 -39.67 11.76
CA ALA A 118 -10.34 -40.17 10.39
C ALA A 118 -9.03 -40.94 10.10
N ALA A 119 -8.13 -41.07 11.09
CA ALA A 119 -6.82 -41.70 10.92
C ALA A 119 -6.76 -43.21 11.28
N ALA A 120 -7.86 -43.83 11.74
CA ALA A 120 -7.81 -45.21 12.25
C ALA A 120 -9.04 -46.04 11.86
N THR A 121 -9.06 -46.64 10.65
CA THR A 121 -9.80 -47.90 10.39
C THR A 121 -9.41 -48.53 9.03
N PRO A 122 -8.85 -49.75 9.00
CA PRO A 122 -8.86 -50.61 7.81
C PRO A 122 -9.99 -51.65 7.87
N LEU A 123 -10.52 -51.97 6.68
CA LEU A 123 -11.60 -52.92 6.40
C LEU A 123 -11.14 -54.39 6.47
N THR A 124 -12.04 -55.27 6.95
CA THR A 124 -11.97 -56.75 6.93
C THR A 124 -13.13 -57.25 6.05
N THR A 125 -12.89 -57.83 4.87
CA THR A 125 -12.64 -59.26 4.54
C THR A 125 -13.90 -59.97 4.04
N ALA A 126 -13.75 -60.53 2.83
CA ALA A 126 -14.68 -61.38 2.11
C ALA A 126 -14.82 -62.78 2.72
N GLU A 127 -15.99 -63.39 2.59
CA GLU A 127 -16.20 -64.80 2.88
C GLU A 127 -17.01 -65.45 1.76
N ALA A 128 -16.57 -66.63 1.33
CA ALA A 128 -16.94 -67.33 0.12
C ALA A 128 -17.36 -68.78 0.43
N VAL A 129 -18.48 -69.23 -0.19
CA VAL A 129 -18.79 -70.62 -0.66
C VAL A 129 -19.12 -71.65 0.47
N PRO A 130 -20.07 -72.64 0.35
CA PRO A 130 -20.25 -73.59 -0.77
C PRO A 130 -21.69 -74.07 -1.15
N PRO A 131 -21.82 -74.85 -2.25
CA PRO A 131 -23.05 -75.47 -2.75
C PRO A 131 -23.18 -76.99 -2.45
N VAL A 132 -24.39 -77.55 -2.63
CA VAL A 132 -24.73 -78.99 -2.48
C VAL A 132 -25.46 -79.50 -3.76
N PRO A 133 -25.30 -80.78 -4.18
CA PRO A 133 -25.45 -81.23 -5.56
C PRO A 133 -26.80 -81.89 -5.91
N ALA A 134 -27.04 -82.03 -7.22
CA ALA A 134 -28.19 -82.72 -7.83
C ALA A 134 -27.96 -84.24 -7.99
N PRO A 135 -29.03 -85.04 -8.20
CA PRO A 135 -28.92 -86.37 -8.79
C PRO A 135 -29.47 -86.45 -10.23
N ALA A 136 -28.84 -87.34 -10.98
CA ALA A 136 -29.05 -87.67 -12.38
C ALA A 136 -30.22 -88.63 -12.61
N LEU A 137 -30.65 -88.80 -13.89
CA LEU A 137 -30.81 -90.07 -14.61
C LEU A 137 -31.52 -89.82 -15.98
N ALA A 138 -30.82 -90.09 -17.10
CA ALA A 138 -31.38 -90.56 -18.38
C ALA A 138 -30.24 -90.63 -19.43
N ARG A 139 -29.61 -91.80 -19.56
CA ARG A 139 -28.54 -92.06 -20.53
C ARG A 139 -29.12 -92.88 -21.66
N GLU A 140 -29.49 -92.24 -22.77
CA GLU A 140 -29.41 -92.82 -24.13
C GLU A 140 -29.79 -91.80 -25.24
N THR A 141 -30.61 -90.78 -24.94
CA THR A 141 -30.62 -89.50 -25.67
C THR A 141 -29.47 -88.57 -25.24
N GLY A 142 -28.71 -89.00 -24.22
CA GLY A 142 -27.74 -88.21 -23.50
C GLY A 142 -26.47 -87.90 -24.27
N LEU A 143 -26.01 -88.73 -25.21
CA LEU A 143 -24.71 -88.49 -25.88
C LEU A 143 -24.77 -87.35 -26.90
N GLU A 144 -25.78 -87.35 -27.78
CA GLU A 144 -26.02 -86.26 -28.74
C GLU A 144 -26.39 -84.96 -28.00
N LEU A 145 -27.24 -85.05 -26.98
CA LEU A 145 -27.57 -83.90 -26.14
C LEU A 145 -26.35 -83.38 -25.37
N GLN A 146 -25.45 -84.25 -24.89
CA GLN A 146 -24.25 -83.84 -24.17
C GLN A 146 -23.19 -83.23 -25.08
N GLN A 147 -23.11 -83.65 -26.35
CA GLN A 147 -22.32 -82.97 -27.38
C GLN A 147 -22.89 -81.59 -27.70
N ILE A 148 -24.20 -81.49 -27.92
CA ILE A 148 -24.88 -80.20 -28.18
C ILE A 148 -24.73 -79.28 -26.97
N ILE A 149 -24.92 -79.78 -25.75
CA ILE A 149 -24.70 -79.02 -24.51
C ILE A 149 -23.24 -78.60 -24.39
N GLY A 150 -22.27 -79.46 -24.73
CA GLY A 150 -20.84 -79.12 -24.72
C GLY A 150 -20.48 -78.01 -25.71
N LEU A 151 -21.03 -78.07 -26.92
CA LEU A 151 -20.86 -77.03 -27.93
C LEU A 151 -21.52 -75.72 -27.51
N LEU A 152 -22.73 -75.77 -26.93
CA LEU A 152 -23.42 -74.59 -26.39
C LEU A 152 -22.63 -73.93 -25.26
N HIS A 153 -22.07 -74.72 -24.33
CA HIS A 153 -21.20 -74.19 -23.27
C HIS A 153 -19.91 -73.58 -23.81
N HIS A 154 -19.32 -74.17 -24.87
CA HIS A 154 -18.13 -73.60 -25.51
C HIS A 154 -18.45 -72.27 -26.21
N LEU A 155 -19.60 -72.19 -26.88
CA LEU A 155 -20.04 -70.95 -27.52
C LEU A 155 -20.41 -69.88 -26.49
N SER A 156 -21.07 -70.22 -25.39
CA SER A 156 -21.37 -69.27 -24.31
C SER A 156 -20.09 -68.78 -23.63
N ALA A 157 -19.13 -69.67 -23.35
CA ALA A 157 -17.84 -69.28 -22.77
C ALA A 157 -17.03 -68.37 -23.72
N ARG A 158 -17.12 -68.60 -25.04
CA ARG A 158 -16.48 -67.73 -26.03
C ARG A 158 -17.14 -66.36 -26.11
N LEU A 159 -18.48 -66.29 -26.07
CA LEU A 159 -19.22 -65.03 -26.03
C LEU A 159 -18.91 -64.25 -24.75
N ASP A 160 -18.89 -64.90 -23.58
CA ASP A 160 -18.51 -64.27 -22.31
C ASP A 160 -17.07 -63.74 -22.31
N GLN A 161 -16.15 -64.42 -22.99
CA GLN A 161 -14.77 -63.95 -23.16
C GLN A 161 -14.69 -62.73 -24.08
N GLN A 162 -15.49 -62.71 -25.16
CA GLN A 162 -15.58 -61.57 -26.07
C GLN A 162 -16.21 -60.36 -25.37
N ASP A 163 -17.30 -60.54 -24.62
CA ASP A 163 -17.94 -59.47 -23.87
C ASP A 163 -17.02 -58.89 -22.78
N ARG A 164 -16.25 -59.75 -22.09
CA ARG A 164 -15.23 -59.28 -21.13
C ARG A 164 -14.07 -58.55 -21.79
N ALA A 165 -13.64 -58.98 -22.98
CA ALA A 165 -12.59 -58.31 -23.74
C ALA A 165 -13.04 -56.94 -24.25
N PHE A 166 -14.25 -56.84 -24.81
CA PHE A 166 -14.85 -55.58 -25.24
C PHE A 166 -15.10 -54.63 -24.06
N ALA A 167 -15.73 -55.10 -22.98
CA ALA A 167 -15.95 -54.28 -21.78
C ALA A 167 -14.63 -53.86 -21.11
N GLY A 168 -13.59 -54.69 -21.17
CA GLY A 168 -12.24 -54.35 -20.72
C GLY A 168 -11.57 -53.30 -21.61
N GLN A 169 -11.72 -53.42 -22.93
CA GLN A 169 -11.21 -52.45 -23.90
C GLN A 169 -11.91 -51.10 -23.76
N ASP A 170 -13.23 -51.04 -23.69
CA ASP A 170 -13.99 -49.78 -23.53
C ASP A 170 -13.65 -49.08 -22.20
N ARG A 171 -13.50 -49.85 -21.12
CA ARG A 171 -13.05 -49.29 -19.83
C ARG A 171 -11.62 -48.80 -19.89
N SER A 172 -10.71 -49.54 -20.55
CA SER A 172 -9.31 -49.11 -20.70
C SER A 172 -9.18 -47.86 -21.57
N ALA A 173 -9.96 -47.76 -22.66
CA ALA A 173 -10.01 -46.60 -23.52
C ALA A 173 -10.60 -45.38 -22.79
N GLY A 174 -11.64 -45.56 -21.98
CA GLY A 174 -12.20 -44.50 -21.13
C GLY A 174 -11.22 -44.01 -20.06
N LEU A 175 -10.50 -44.91 -19.41
CA LEU A 175 -9.45 -44.55 -18.44
C LEU A 175 -8.26 -43.84 -19.10
N GLN A 176 -7.88 -44.24 -20.31
CA GLN A 176 -6.85 -43.58 -21.10
C GLN A 176 -7.28 -42.16 -21.48
N ALA A 177 -8.48 -41.98 -22.03
CA ALA A 177 -9.02 -40.66 -22.37
C ALA A 177 -9.13 -39.74 -21.13
N HIS A 178 -9.49 -40.30 -19.97
CA HIS A 178 -9.50 -39.54 -18.73
C HIS A 178 -8.09 -39.15 -18.27
N ASN A 179 -7.10 -40.04 -18.40
CA ASN A 179 -5.71 -39.73 -18.06
C ASN A 179 -5.14 -38.65 -19.00
N ASP A 180 -5.45 -38.72 -20.28
CA ASP A 180 -5.03 -37.73 -21.28
C ASP A 180 -5.66 -36.36 -21.02
N TYR A 181 -6.95 -36.32 -20.67
CA TYR A 181 -7.61 -35.08 -20.22
C TYR A 181 -6.95 -34.47 -18.98
N LEU A 182 -6.61 -35.29 -17.98
CA LEU A 182 -5.93 -34.80 -16.78
C LEU A 182 -4.52 -34.27 -17.10
N ARG A 183 -3.79 -34.94 -18.00
CA ARG A 183 -2.47 -34.47 -18.47
C ARG A 183 -2.55 -33.15 -19.21
N GLU A 184 -3.50 -33.01 -20.13
CA GLU A 184 -3.72 -31.76 -20.85
C GLU A 184 -4.06 -30.62 -19.88
N ARG A 185 -4.96 -30.86 -18.93
CA ARG A 185 -5.31 -29.87 -17.92
C ARG A 185 -4.13 -29.51 -17.02
N LEU A 186 -3.31 -30.49 -16.63
CA LEU A 186 -2.08 -30.23 -15.87
C LEU A 186 -1.11 -29.37 -16.68
N ALA A 187 -0.87 -29.71 -17.95
CA ALA A 187 0.01 -28.94 -18.83
C ALA A 187 -0.45 -27.48 -18.98
N VAL A 188 -1.75 -27.23 -19.14
CA VAL A 188 -2.32 -25.87 -19.19
C VAL A 188 -2.05 -25.12 -17.88
N THR A 189 -2.30 -25.75 -16.73
CA THR A 189 -2.05 -25.09 -15.44
C THR A 189 -0.57 -24.83 -15.16
N GLU A 190 0.31 -25.71 -15.63
CA GLU A 190 1.76 -25.52 -15.54
C GLU A 190 2.21 -24.35 -16.42
N GLU A 191 1.63 -24.21 -17.62
CA GLU A 191 1.89 -23.09 -18.50
C GLU A 191 1.42 -21.76 -17.87
N ASP A 192 0.19 -21.69 -17.37
CA ASP A 192 -0.34 -20.50 -16.68
C ASP A 192 0.53 -20.10 -15.48
N LEU A 193 1.00 -21.10 -14.71
CA LEU A 193 1.88 -20.89 -13.57
C LEU A 193 3.26 -20.37 -14.03
N ASN A 194 3.81 -20.89 -15.12
CA ASN A 194 5.06 -20.37 -15.69
C ASN A 194 4.90 -18.95 -16.24
N GLN A 195 3.77 -18.64 -16.89
CA GLN A 195 3.47 -17.30 -17.39
C GLN A 195 3.34 -16.29 -16.24
N THR A 196 2.62 -16.64 -15.17
CA THR A 196 2.48 -15.78 -13.99
C THR A 196 3.81 -15.58 -13.26
N ARG A 197 4.65 -16.62 -13.15
CA ARG A 197 6.02 -16.48 -12.63
C ARG A 197 6.88 -15.55 -13.50
N ALA A 198 6.78 -15.66 -14.82
CA ALA A 198 7.50 -14.78 -15.74
C ALA A 198 7.04 -13.32 -15.63
N GLN A 199 5.73 -13.09 -15.51
CA GLN A 199 5.16 -11.76 -15.27
C GLN A 199 5.60 -11.18 -13.92
N ALA A 200 5.53 -11.98 -12.85
CA ALA A 200 5.99 -11.57 -11.53
C ALA A 200 7.49 -11.22 -11.53
N ALA A 201 8.32 -12.00 -12.23
CA ALA A 201 9.75 -11.70 -12.39
C ALA A 201 9.99 -10.38 -13.14
N ARG A 202 9.21 -10.10 -14.19
CA ARG A 202 9.31 -8.82 -14.93
C ARG A 202 8.94 -7.64 -14.05
N ILE A 203 7.82 -7.72 -13.34
CA ILE A 203 7.37 -6.64 -12.44
C ILE A 203 8.38 -6.45 -11.30
N ALA A 204 8.97 -7.52 -10.77
CA ALA A 204 10.00 -7.42 -9.74
C ALA A 204 11.27 -6.70 -10.26
N LEU A 205 11.69 -6.99 -11.49
CA LEU A 205 12.82 -6.29 -12.12
C LEU A 205 12.51 -4.82 -12.39
N GLU A 206 11.30 -4.51 -12.88
CA GLU A 206 10.85 -3.14 -13.10
C GLU A 206 10.76 -2.35 -11.79
N ALA A 207 10.23 -2.96 -10.73
CA ALA A 207 10.18 -2.36 -9.39
C ALA A 207 11.59 -2.11 -8.86
N GLN A 208 12.51 -3.07 -9.00
CA GLN A 208 13.90 -2.90 -8.58
C GLN A 208 14.57 -1.75 -9.34
N ALA A 209 14.41 -1.68 -10.67
CA ALA A 209 14.94 -0.59 -11.48
C ALA A 209 14.34 0.77 -11.09
N ALA A 210 13.05 0.82 -10.77
CA ALA A 210 12.41 2.04 -10.27
C ALA A 210 12.97 2.46 -8.90
N THR A 211 13.22 1.51 -7.99
CA THR A 211 13.84 1.83 -6.69
C THR A 211 15.26 2.38 -6.84
N THR A 212 16.09 1.78 -7.69
CA THR A 212 17.46 2.27 -7.92
C THR A 212 17.45 3.67 -8.53
N GLN A 213 16.55 3.93 -9.49
CA GLN A 213 16.40 5.27 -10.07
C GLN A 213 15.91 6.29 -9.04
N ALA A 214 14.96 5.91 -8.17
CA ALA A 214 14.49 6.79 -7.11
C ALA A 214 15.60 7.13 -6.10
N GLU A 215 16.44 6.15 -5.75
CA GLU A 215 17.62 6.38 -4.90
C GLU A 215 18.66 7.29 -5.55
N GLU A 216 18.94 7.12 -6.83
CA GLU A 216 19.84 7.99 -7.60
C GLU A 216 19.32 9.43 -7.62
N ARG A 217 18.03 9.62 -7.95
CA ARG A 217 17.40 10.95 -7.93
C ARG A 217 17.39 11.57 -6.54
N ALA A 218 17.17 10.78 -5.49
CA ALA A 218 17.25 11.27 -4.11
C ALA A 218 18.67 11.76 -3.75
N ARG A 219 19.72 11.04 -4.20
CA ARG A 219 21.12 11.46 -4.02
C ARG A 219 21.42 12.74 -4.79
N GLU A 220 21.01 12.83 -6.05
CA GLU A 220 21.17 14.04 -6.88
C GLU A 220 20.49 15.25 -6.24
N LEU A 221 19.24 15.10 -5.79
CA LEU A 221 18.51 16.16 -5.11
C LEU A 221 19.21 16.58 -3.81
N ALA A 222 19.72 15.65 -3.01
CA ALA A 222 20.46 15.97 -1.79
C ALA A 222 21.71 16.83 -2.09
N VAL A 223 22.46 16.49 -3.14
CA VAL A 223 23.62 17.27 -3.58
C VAL A 223 23.19 18.66 -4.06
N LEU A 224 22.13 18.76 -4.87
CA LEU A 224 21.62 20.05 -5.33
C LEU A 224 21.13 20.93 -4.18
N TYR A 225 20.41 20.38 -3.21
CA TYR A 225 19.97 21.11 -2.02
C TYR A 225 21.16 21.62 -1.21
N GLN A 226 22.19 20.80 -1.04
CA GLN A 226 23.40 21.22 -0.34
C GLN A 226 24.11 22.35 -1.09
N ASN A 227 24.26 22.24 -2.41
CA ASN A 227 24.86 23.30 -3.23
C ASN A 227 24.07 24.61 -3.15
N VAL A 228 22.73 24.55 -3.21
CA VAL A 228 21.89 25.76 -3.07
C VAL A 228 22.02 26.38 -1.69
N LYS A 229 22.11 25.57 -0.64
CA LYS A 229 22.34 26.05 0.73
C LYS A 229 23.70 26.74 0.86
N ASP A 230 24.74 26.17 0.28
CA ASP A 230 26.09 26.73 0.31
C ASP A 230 26.17 28.03 -0.52
N GLN A 231 25.50 28.09 -1.67
CA GLN A 231 25.36 29.31 -2.47
C GLN A 231 24.59 30.41 -1.71
N ALA A 232 23.50 30.07 -1.02
CA ALA A 232 22.75 31.02 -0.22
C ALA A 232 23.59 31.59 0.94
N ALA A 233 24.39 30.74 1.60
CA ALA A 233 25.32 31.18 2.64
C ALA A 233 26.42 32.11 2.08
N ALA A 234 26.98 31.78 0.91
CA ALA A 234 27.98 32.62 0.25
C ALA A 234 27.41 33.98 -0.16
N LEU A 235 26.18 34.03 -0.68
CA LEU A 235 25.49 35.29 -0.98
C LEU A 235 25.21 36.12 0.27
N GLY A 236 24.86 35.47 1.39
CA GLY A 236 24.72 36.13 2.69
C GLY A 236 26.02 36.79 3.14
N ALA A 237 27.14 36.07 3.08
CA ALA A 237 28.46 36.62 3.42
C ALA A 237 28.85 37.79 2.51
N MET A 238 28.66 37.66 1.19
CA MET A 238 28.91 38.77 0.25
C MET A 238 28.03 39.99 0.52
N ALA A 239 26.78 39.81 0.93
CA ALA A 239 25.88 40.91 1.28
C ALA A 239 26.37 41.64 2.55
N GLU A 240 26.87 40.91 3.54
CA GLU A 240 27.47 41.49 4.75
C GLU A 240 28.75 42.27 4.43
N GLU A 241 29.63 41.74 3.57
CA GLU A 241 30.83 42.44 3.10
C GLU A 241 30.48 43.72 2.32
N LEU A 242 29.48 43.66 1.43
CA LEU A 242 28.99 44.84 0.71
C LEU A 242 28.36 45.87 1.66
N HIS A 243 27.65 45.42 2.69
CA HIS A 243 27.10 46.31 3.70
C HIS A 243 28.21 47.00 4.49
N GLY A 244 29.21 46.24 4.94
CA GLY A 244 30.39 46.76 5.64
C GLY A 244 31.15 47.78 4.80
N SER A 245 31.50 47.44 3.56
CA SER A 245 32.18 48.37 2.64
C SER A 245 31.39 49.66 2.39
N ARG A 246 30.05 49.57 2.27
CA ARG A 246 29.18 50.75 2.16
C ARG A 246 29.24 51.62 3.41
N GLN A 247 29.22 51.02 4.61
CA GLN A 247 29.34 51.75 5.87
C GLN A 247 30.70 52.45 5.99
N PHE A 248 31.79 51.73 5.68
CA PHE A 248 33.14 52.30 5.66
C PHE A 248 33.24 53.48 4.68
N ALA A 249 32.72 53.33 3.46
CA ALA A 249 32.70 54.41 2.48
C ALA A 249 31.90 55.63 2.98
N MET A 250 30.77 55.41 3.64
CA MET A 250 29.96 56.50 4.21
C MET A 250 30.72 57.25 5.32
N GLN A 251 31.36 56.52 6.24
CA GLN A 251 32.18 57.11 7.30
C GLN A 251 33.38 57.89 6.73
N ALA A 252 34.04 57.36 5.71
CA ALA A 252 35.13 58.05 5.03
C ALA A 252 34.66 59.36 4.37
N ILE A 253 33.50 59.33 3.69
CA ILE A 253 32.90 60.54 3.10
C ILE A 253 32.58 61.58 4.18
N ASP A 254 31.99 61.15 5.29
CA ASP A 254 31.64 62.07 6.39
C ASP A 254 32.88 62.63 7.09
N GLY A 255 33.95 61.83 7.21
CA GLY A 255 35.27 62.30 7.67
C GLY A 255 35.84 63.40 6.77
N VAL A 256 35.91 63.15 5.45
CA VAL A 256 36.38 64.15 4.47
C VAL A 256 35.50 65.41 4.47
N ARG A 257 34.18 65.26 4.63
CA ARG A 257 33.26 66.40 4.77
C ARG A 257 33.55 67.21 6.03
N GLY A 258 33.81 66.56 7.15
CA GLY A 258 34.18 67.20 8.42
C GLY A 258 35.49 67.99 8.28
N GLU A 259 36.52 67.36 7.73
CA GLU A 259 37.81 68.00 7.46
C GLU A 259 37.67 69.20 6.52
N THR A 260 36.85 69.06 5.47
CA THR A 260 36.57 70.16 4.52
C THR A 260 35.88 71.33 5.20
N ARG A 261 34.92 71.09 6.12
CA ARG A 261 34.28 72.16 6.91
C ARG A 261 35.29 72.85 7.83
N ALA A 262 36.08 72.08 8.57
CA ALA A 262 37.10 72.61 9.47
C ALA A 262 38.19 73.39 8.71
N ALA A 263 38.54 72.97 7.49
CA ALA A 263 39.46 73.70 6.62
C ALA A 263 38.84 75.03 6.16
N LYS A 264 37.56 75.03 5.74
CA LYS A 264 36.84 76.25 5.36
C LYS A 264 36.74 77.26 6.51
N GLU A 265 36.42 76.79 7.72
CA GLU A 265 36.37 77.64 8.92
C GLU A 265 37.74 78.25 9.25
N ARG A 266 38.82 77.46 9.17
CA ARG A 266 40.19 77.96 9.36
C ARG A 266 40.58 78.99 8.31
N CYS A 267 40.26 78.77 7.04
CA CYS A 267 40.50 79.75 5.98
C CYS A 267 39.74 81.06 6.26
N ALA A 268 38.46 80.99 6.62
CA ALA A 268 37.66 82.16 6.96
C ALA A 268 38.23 82.94 8.16
N GLN A 269 38.73 82.23 9.19
CA GLN A 269 39.40 82.85 10.34
C GLN A 269 40.70 83.56 9.93
N LEU A 270 41.53 82.92 9.11
CA LEU A 270 42.78 83.51 8.62
C LEU A 270 42.51 84.73 7.73
N GLU A 271 41.48 84.67 6.88
CA GLU A 271 41.04 85.82 6.08
C GLU A 271 40.58 86.99 6.96
N GLN A 272 39.84 86.71 8.04
CA GLN A 272 39.44 87.75 9.00
C GLN A 272 40.67 88.35 9.71
N GLN A 273 41.61 87.52 10.15
CA GLN A 273 42.86 88.00 10.77
C GLN A 273 43.68 88.86 9.81
N LEU A 274 43.75 88.51 8.53
CA LEU A 274 44.40 89.32 7.50
C LEU A 274 43.73 90.69 7.37
N LYS A 275 42.39 90.74 7.28
CA LYS A 275 41.63 92.00 7.22
C LYS A 275 41.86 92.87 8.45
N ASP A 276 41.83 92.28 9.64
CA ASP A 276 42.08 93.02 10.89
C ASP A 276 43.51 93.59 10.92
N LYS A 277 44.50 92.84 10.40
CA LYS A 277 45.90 93.27 10.30
C LYS A 277 46.09 94.36 9.25
N GLU A 278 45.42 94.27 8.10
CA GLU A 278 45.42 95.31 7.07
C GLU A 278 44.84 96.61 7.63
N GLN A 279 43.71 96.55 8.34
CA GLN A 279 43.12 97.70 9.03
C GLN A 279 44.08 98.31 10.06
N GLN A 280 44.80 97.48 10.83
CA GLN A 280 45.83 97.95 11.77
C GLN A 280 46.95 98.71 11.04
N VAL A 281 47.45 98.17 9.92
CA VAL A 281 48.47 98.82 9.10
C VAL A 281 47.98 100.15 8.54
N ASP A 282 46.75 100.20 8.02
CA ASP A 282 46.18 101.44 7.48
C ASP A 282 45.96 102.50 8.57
N MET A 283 45.55 102.10 9.77
CA MET A 283 45.50 102.99 10.93
C MET A 283 46.90 103.53 11.27
N TYR A 284 47.94 102.68 11.29
CA TYR A 284 49.32 103.15 11.50
C TYR A 284 49.79 104.09 10.40
N ARG A 285 49.43 103.84 9.14
CA ARG A 285 49.72 104.75 8.02
C ARG A 285 49.07 106.12 8.26
N GLN A 286 47.78 106.16 8.60
CA GLN A 286 47.07 107.42 8.90
C GLN A 286 47.72 108.17 10.07
N MET A 287 48.11 107.48 11.14
CA MET A 287 48.83 108.06 12.29
C MET A 287 50.21 108.59 11.91
N ALA A 288 50.92 107.91 11.01
CA ALA A 288 52.21 108.39 10.49
C ALA A 288 52.02 109.64 9.61
N PHE A 289 51.01 109.67 8.75
CA PHE A 289 50.68 110.85 7.93
C PHE A 289 50.22 112.05 8.79
N SER A 290 49.48 111.82 9.88
CA SER A 290 49.04 112.91 10.77
C SER A 290 50.18 113.48 11.62
N LYS A 291 51.15 112.66 12.04
CA LYS A 291 52.37 113.11 12.74
C LYS A 291 53.45 113.66 11.80
N GLY A 292 53.43 113.26 10.53
CA GLY A 292 54.31 113.75 9.46
C GLY A 292 53.76 114.97 8.71
N GLY A 293 52.67 115.57 9.19
CA GLY A 293 52.15 116.83 8.64
C GLY A 293 53.23 117.91 8.65
N PRO A 294 53.40 118.65 7.54
CA PRO A 294 54.63 119.40 7.26
C PRO A 294 54.86 120.53 8.26
N ALA A 295 56.03 120.54 8.89
CA ALA A 295 56.66 121.78 9.31
C ALA A 295 57.25 122.46 8.07
N ARG A 296 56.38 123.11 7.29
CA ARG A 296 56.58 124.31 6.44
C ARG A 296 55.50 124.41 5.37
#